data_AF-K5E7M5-F1
#
_entry.id   AF-K5E7M5-F1
#
_cell.length_a   1.000
_cell.length_b   1.000
_cell.length_c   1.000
_cell.angle_alpha   90.00
_cell.angle_beta   90.00
_cell.angle_gamma   90.00
#
_symmetry.space_group_name_H-M   'P 1'
#
loop_
_entity.id
_entity.type
_entity.pdbx_description
1 polymer ?
#
loop_
_entity_poly.entity_id
_entity_poly.type
_entity_poly.pdbx_seq_one_letter_code
_entity_poly.pdbx_strand_id
1 'polypeptide(L)'
;METQILLWCVITPAILSLAFVVGAWAIQRSESNAWSRPLPAVLAVIGWCVAVSACMYARQDLDWSALEAWQIVLVPIGIASLLLAACPCEADSLQATSPRTSFGLWWLIAGLGSVATAMWTMPTGDGWTDMLPLHRPWMATVAAASLINVWSLDRMRRHGASSWSLWVGLAGLVAPTLLAASAYGGLAEWMVSGLVSTFVFAVAAVLMPESTIGKLFPAVLLLAASTTATGRFYTYEDHPTWLYGLILLMPTCVSIPDAWLRERSTMVRVSTAVVVAVLLLAVIGWFLLGDSLFGEPTEEW
;
A
#
# COMPACT_ATOMS: atom_id res chain seq x y z
N MET A 1 -13.46 25.34 1.67
CA MET A 1 -13.25 24.51 0.47
C MET A 1 -12.39 23.30 0.81
N GLU A 2 -11.24 23.49 1.46
CA GLU A 2 -10.31 22.42 1.88
C GLU A 2 -10.94 21.33 2.78
N THR A 3 -11.76 21.71 3.76
CA THR A 3 -12.47 20.76 4.64
C THR A 3 -13.47 19.89 3.89
N GLN A 4 -14.08 20.40 2.82
CA GLN A 4 -15.00 19.61 2.00
C GLN A 4 -14.25 18.60 1.14
N ILE A 5 -13.08 18.99 0.60
CA ILE A 5 -12.23 18.09 -0.19
C ILE A 5 -11.73 16.93 0.69
N LEU A 6 -11.23 17.20 1.90
CA LEU A 6 -10.83 16.17 2.84
C LEU A 6 -11.99 15.23 3.23
N LEU A 7 -13.20 15.77 3.39
CA LEU A 7 -14.39 14.96 3.67
C LEU A 7 -14.70 14.00 2.51
N TRP A 8 -14.55 14.45 1.26
CA TRP A 8 -14.70 13.60 0.07
C TRP A 8 -13.60 12.51 -0.02
N CYS A 9 -12.37 12.82 0.37
CA CYS A 9 -11.25 11.86 0.48
C CYS A 9 -11.46 10.78 1.53
N VAL A 10 -12.45 10.94 2.42
CA VAL A 10 -12.82 9.94 3.41
C VAL A 10 -14.11 9.22 3.00
N ILE A 11 -15.17 9.97 2.71
CA ILE A 11 -16.51 9.39 2.48
C ILE A 11 -16.56 8.58 1.19
N THR A 12 -16.05 9.13 0.07
CA THR A 12 -16.09 8.44 -1.24
C THR A 12 -15.37 7.10 -1.22
N PRO A 13 -14.09 7.01 -0.81
CA PRO A 13 -13.42 5.72 -0.77
C PRO A 13 -14.05 4.78 0.25
N ALA A 14 -14.56 5.27 1.38
CA ALA A 14 -15.24 4.41 2.35
C ALA A 14 -16.50 3.75 1.77
N ILE A 15 -17.37 4.53 1.11
CA ILE A 15 -18.62 4.03 0.50
C ILE A 15 -18.32 3.05 -0.63
N LEU A 16 -17.40 3.41 -1.53
CA LEU A 16 -17.04 2.57 -2.67
C LEU A 16 -16.43 1.25 -2.18
N SER A 17 -15.43 1.31 -1.29
CA SER A 17 -14.81 0.10 -0.75
C SER A 17 -15.82 -0.77 -0.02
N LEU A 18 -16.76 -0.19 0.74
CA LEU A 18 -17.82 -0.95 1.39
C LEU A 18 -18.73 -1.66 0.38
N ALA A 19 -19.10 -1.01 -0.73
CA ALA A 19 -19.90 -1.63 -1.79
C ALA A 19 -19.18 -2.85 -2.41
N PHE A 20 -17.87 -2.75 -2.65
CA PHE A 20 -17.07 -3.87 -3.13
C PHE A 20 -16.89 -4.98 -2.08
N VAL A 21 -16.79 -4.64 -0.79
CA VAL A 21 -16.79 -5.63 0.30
C VAL A 21 -18.12 -6.39 0.33
N VAL A 22 -19.26 -5.71 0.22
CA VAL A 22 -20.58 -6.35 0.17
C VAL A 22 -20.70 -7.25 -1.06
N GLY A 23 -20.21 -6.82 -2.21
CA GLY A 23 -20.14 -7.63 -3.42
C GLY A 23 -19.28 -8.88 -3.26
N ALA A 24 -18.08 -8.74 -2.68
CA ALA A 24 -17.18 -9.85 -2.40
C ALA A 24 -17.81 -10.86 -1.40
N TRP A 25 -18.49 -10.36 -0.37
CA TRP A 25 -19.24 -11.19 0.58
C TRP A 25 -20.39 -11.95 -0.08
N ALA A 26 -21.16 -11.29 -0.95
CA ALA A 26 -22.26 -11.93 -1.68
C ALA A 26 -21.76 -13.06 -2.58
N ILE A 27 -20.69 -12.83 -3.34
CA ILE A 27 -20.07 -13.85 -4.21
C ILE A 27 -19.54 -15.03 -3.39
N GLN A 28 -18.84 -14.74 -2.28
CA GLN A 28 -18.30 -15.79 -1.41
C GLN A 28 -19.41 -16.68 -0.84
N ARG A 29 -20.60 -16.12 -0.59
CA ARG A 29 -21.75 -16.88 -0.08
C ARG A 29 -22.47 -17.67 -1.18
N SER A 30 -22.49 -17.17 -2.42
CA SER A 30 -23.22 -17.80 -3.53
C SER A 30 -22.45 -18.93 -4.21
N GLU A 31 -21.12 -18.85 -4.27
CA GLU A 31 -20.30 -19.78 -5.05
C GLU A 31 -19.25 -20.51 -4.17
N SER A 32 -19.46 -21.80 -3.94
CA SER A 32 -18.51 -22.66 -3.21
C SER A 32 -17.42 -23.29 -4.11
N ASN A 33 -17.40 -22.96 -5.40
CA ASN A 33 -16.50 -23.59 -6.37
C ASN A 33 -15.03 -23.12 -6.22
N ALA A 34 -14.07 -24.00 -6.49
CA ALA A 34 -12.65 -23.66 -6.40
C ALA A 34 -12.23 -22.52 -7.34
N TRP A 35 -12.96 -22.32 -8.45
CA TRP A 35 -12.72 -21.26 -9.44
C TRP A 35 -13.18 -19.87 -8.98
N SER A 36 -14.09 -19.76 -8.01
CA SER A 36 -14.56 -18.48 -7.46
C SER A 36 -13.69 -17.94 -6.33
N ARG A 37 -12.75 -18.76 -5.82
CA ARG A 37 -11.84 -18.40 -4.70
C ARG A 37 -11.03 -17.10 -4.88
N PRO A 38 -10.52 -16.74 -6.08
CA PRO A 38 -9.80 -15.47 -6.25
C PRO A 38 -10.74 -14.26 -6.41
N LEU A 39 -12.03 -14.45 -6.68
CA LEU A 39 -12.95 -13.35 -6.97
C LEU A 39 -13.06 -12.31 -5.84
N PRO A 40 -13.13 -12.68 -4.55
CA PRO A 40 -13.13 -11.69 -3.47
C PRO A 40 -11.87 -10.82 -3.44
N ALA A 41 -10.70 -11.42 -3.70
CA ALA A 41 -9.43 -10.68 -3.80
C ALA A 41 -9.41 -9.75 -5.02
N VAL A 42 -9.84 -10.24 -6.18
CA VAL A 42 -9.92 -9.44 -7.42
C VAL A 42 -10.87 -8.26 -7.23
N LEU A 43 -12.07 -8.49 -6.67
CA LEU A 43 -13.01 -7.42 -6.33
C LEU A 43 -12.45 -6.43 -5.32
N ALA A 44 -11.69 -6.90 -4.32
CA ALA A 44 -11.03 -6.01 -3.37
C ALA A 44 -10.01 -5.11 -4.06
N VAL A 45 -9.20 -5.64 -4.98
CA VAL A 45 -8.24 -4.83 -5.76
C VAL A 45 -8.94 -3.85 -6.69
N ILE A 46 -9.96 -4.30 -7.44
CA ILE A 46 -10.76 -3.41 -8.31
C ILE A 46 -11.40 -2.32 -7.46
N GLY A 47 -12.07 -2.69 -6.37
CA GLY A 47 -12.76 -1.77 -5.49
C GLY A 47 -11.82 -0.77 -4.84
N TRP A 48 -10.63 -1.22 -4.43
CA TRP A 48 -9.60 -0.34 -3.89
C TRP A 48 -9.11 0.65 -4.95
N CYS A 49 -8.81 0.20 -6.17
CA CYS A 49 -8.38 1.09 -7.26
C CYS A 49 -9.48 2.11 -7.61
N VAL A 50 -10.73 1.66 -7.74
CA VAL A 50 -11.88 2.52 -8.02
C VAL A 50 -12.08 3.54 -6.90
N ALA A 51 -11.99 3.13 -5.64
CA ALA A 51 -12.12 4.01 -4.48
C ALA A 51 -11.05 5.12 -4.48
N VAL A 52 -9.79 4.77 -4.73
CA VAL A 52 -8.67 5.74 -4.79
C VAL A 52 -8.83 6.68 -5.99
N SER A 53 -9.16 6.16 -7.17
CA SER A 53 -9.34 6.97 -8.38
C SER A 53 -10.57 7.88 -8.34
N ALA A 54 -11.71 7.39 -7.82
CA ALA A 54 -12.97 8.12 -7.86
C ALA A 54 -12.94 9.41 -7.04
N CYS A 55 -12.24 9.41 -5.90
CA CYS A 55 -12.04 10.64 -5.13
C CYS A 55 -11.37 11.73 -5.97
N MET A 56 -10.53 11.33 -6.91
CA MET A 56 -9.58 12.21 -7.59
C MET A 56 -10.12 12.70 -8.90
N TYR A 57 -10.84 11.82 -9.57
CA TYR A 57 -11.73 12.22 -10.64
C TYR A 57 -12.78 13.22 -10.14
N ALA A 58 -13.36 13.01 -8.95
CA ALA A 58 -14.31 13.95 -8.36
C ALA A 58 -13.67 15.29 -7.99
N ARG A 59 -12.42 15.30 -7.49
CA ARG A 59 -11.67 16.52 -7.20
C ARG A 59 -11.41 17.36 -8.46
N GLN A 60 -11.10 16.71 -9.58
CA GLN A 60 -10.81 17.38 -10.85
C GLN A 60 -12.09 17.77 -11.62
N ASP A 61 -13.22 17.94 -10.93
CA ASP A 61 -14.52 18.26 -11.53
C ASP A 61 -14.91 17.33 -12.71
N LEU A 62 -14.50 16.06 -12.63
CA LEU A 62 -14.73 15.05 -13.66
C LEU A 62 -14.00 15.31 -14.99
N ASP A 63 -12.99 16.18 -14.99
CA ASP A 63 -12.12 16.43 -16.14
C ASP A 63 -10.99 15.40 -16.20
N TRP A 64 -11.09 14.49 -17.17
CA TRP A 64 -10.07 13.46 -17.40
C TRP A 64 -8.75 14.05 -17.94
N SER A 65 -8.81 15.21 -18.59
CA SER A 65 -7.61 15.85 -19.15
C SER A 65 -6.77 16.58 -18.10
N ALA A 66 -7.36 16.88 -16.94
CA ALA A 66 -6.72 17.52 -15.80
C ALA A 66 -6.05 16.53 -14.82
N LEU A 67 -5.97 15.23 -15.16
CA LEU A 67 -5.28 14.26 -14.31
C LEU A 67 -3.79 14.61 -14.17
N GLU A 68 -3.33 14.69 -12.93
CA GLU A 68 -1.93 14.95 -12.61
C GLU A 68 -1.03 13.78 -13.04
N ALA A 69 0.20 14.07 -13.46
CA ALA A 69 1.10 13.09 -14.08
C ALA A 69 1.40 11.85 -13.21
N TRP A 70 1.43 12.00 -11.88
CA TRP A 70 1.68 10.89 -10.96
C TRP A 70 0.49 9.94 -10.80
N GLN A 71 -0.72 10.34 -11.22
CA GLN A 71 -1.90 9.48 -11.17
C GLN A 71 -1.81 8.30 -12.16
N ILE A 72 -0.95 8.41 -13.18
CA ILE A 72 -0.65 7.33 -14.12
C ILE A 72 -0.04 6.10 -13.39
N VAL A 73 0.55 6.29 -12.21
CA VAL A 73 1.12 5.22 -11.38
C VAL A 73 0.06 4.23 -10.87
N LEU A 74 -1.23 4.59 -10.79
CA LEU A 74 -2.28 3.63 -10.38
C LEU A 74 -2.44 2.47 -11.35
N VAL A 75 -2.19 2.70 -12.63
CA VAL A 75 -2.35 1.66 -13.66
C VAL A 75 -1.39 0.48 -13.42
N PRO A 76 -0.05 0.67 -13.32
CA PRO A 76 0.85 -0.43 -13.02
C PRO A 76 0.59 -1.07 -11.65
N ILE A 77 0.22 -0.29 -10.62
CA ILE A 77 -0.17 -0.82 -9.30
C ILE A 77 -1.39 -1.75 -9.43
N GLY A 78 -2.43 -1.27 -10.10
CA GLY A 78 -3.70 -1.98 -10.29
C GLY A 78 -3.49 -3.26 -11.10
N ILE A 79 -2.81 -3.18 -12.25
CA ILE A 79 -2.54 -4.35 -13.10
C ILE A 79 -1.72 -5.40 -12.35
N ALA A 80 -0.60 -5.01 -11.72
CA ALA A 80 0.23 -5.96 -10.98
C ALA A 80 -0.55 -6.62 -9.84
N SER A 81 -1.32 -5.84 -9.08
CA SER A 81 -2.11 -6.33 -7.96
C SER A 81 -3.27 -7.24 -8.39
N LEU A 82 -3.93 -6.93 -9.52
CA LEU A 82 -4.97 -7.78 -10.10
C LEU A 82 -4.41 -9.13 -10.55
N LEU A 83 -3.26 -9.11 -11.22
CA LEU A 83 -2.57 -10.34 -11.63
C LEU A 83 -2.16 -11.18 -10.41
N LEU A 84 -1.67 -10.54 -9.33
CA LEU A 84 -1.33 -11.23 -8.08
C LEU A 84 -2.55 -11.77 -7.33
N ALA A 85 -3.68 -11.05 -7.36
CA ALA A 85 -4.94 -11.46 -6.74
C ALA A 85 -5.63 -12.61 -7.51
N ALA A 86 -5.55 -12.58 -8.83
CA ALA A 86 -6.10 -13.63 -9.70
C ALA A 86 -5.25 -14.91 -9.70
N CYS A 87 -3.97 -14.81 -9.35
CA CYS A 87 -3.07 -15.95 -9.35
C CYS A 87 -3.35 -16.87 -8.13
N PRO A 88 -3.63 -18.17 -8.35
CA PRO A 88 -3.87 -19.11 -7.26
C PRO A 88 -2.57 -19.30 -6.47
N CYS A 89 -2.53 -18.77 -5.25
CA CYS A 89 -1.39 -18.93 -4.36
C CYS A 89 -1.61 -20.21 -3.53
N GLU A 90 -0.70 -21.18 -3.63
CA GLU A 90 -0.71 -22.56 -3.10
C GLU A 90 -1.06 -22.75 -1.60
N ALA A 91 -1.19 -21.67 -0.82
CA ALA A 91 -1.51 -21.76 0.61
C ALA A 91 -2.95 -22.23 0.92
N ASP A 92 -3.86 -22.19 -0.06
CA ASP A 92 -5.28 -22.54 0.14
C ASP A 92 -5.59 -24.04 -0.13
N SER A 93 -4.56 -24.89 -0.33
CA SER A 93 -4.74 -26.33 -0.53
C SER A 93 -3.65 -27.16 0.14
N LEU A 94 -3.98 -27.80 1.26
CA LEU A 94 -3.22 -28.89 1.89
C LEU A 94 -3.03 -30.13 0.99
N GLN A 95 -3.41 -30.09 -0.30
CA GLN A 95 -3.49 -31.26 -1.19
C GLN A 95 -3.16 -30.99 -2.68
N ALA A 96 -2.49 -29.90 -3.07
CA ALA A 96 -2.10 -29.73 -4.48
C ALA A 96 -0.76 -30.40 -4.82
N THR A 97 -0.83 -31.51 -5.55
CA THR A 97 0.28 -32.37 -6.03
C THR A 97 1.11 -31.79 -7.19
N SER A 98 1.17 -30.47 -7.38
CA SER A 98 2.04 -29.84 -8.39
C SER A 98 2.60 -28.49 -7.90
N PRO A 99 3.71 -28.48 -7.14
CA PRO A 99 4.14 -27.36 -6.30
C PRO A 99 5.20 -26.43 -6.93
N ARG A 100 5.34 -26.35 -8.27
CA ARG A 100 6.49 -25.63 -8.88
C ARG A 100 6.17 -24.54 -9.90
N THR A 101 5.05 -24.61 -10.61
CA THR A 101 4.77 -23.67 -11.72
C THR A 101 4.05 -22.40 -11.27
N SER A 102 3.15 -22.50 -10.28
CA SER A 102 2.34 -21.36 -9.81
C SER A 102 3.14 -20.39 -8.94
N PHE A 103 3.99 -20.90 -8.05
CA PHE A 103 4.86 -20.11 -7.18
C PHE A 103 5.82 -19.24 -7.99
N GLY A 104 6.46 -19.80 -9.03
CA GLY A 104 7.39 -19.06 -9.89
C GLY A 104 6.73 -17.89 -10.63
N LEU A 105 5.52 -18.10 -11.17
CA LEU A 105 4.78 -17.06 -11.90
C LEU A 105 4.34 -15.91 -10.98
N TRP A 106 3.87 -16.21 -9.76
CA TRP A 106 3.46 -15.18 -8.80
C TRP A 106 4.61 -14.23 -8.45
N TRP A 107 5.79 -14.79 -8.18
CA TRP A 107 6.99 -13.98 -7.87
C TRP A 107 7.53 -13.23 -9.08
N LEU A 108 7.39 -13.79 -10.28
CA LEU A 108 7.70 -13.07 -11.50
C LEU A 108 6.80 -11.83 -11.64
N ILE A 109 5.49 -11.98 -11.43
CA ILE A 109 4.54 -10.85 -11.46
C ILE A 109 4.88 -9.84 -10.37
N ALA A 110 5.17 -10.27 -9.15
CA ALA A 110 5.52 -9.38 -8.04
C ALA A 110 6.81 -8.60 -8.33
N GLY A 111 7.82 -9.26 -8.91
CA GLY A 111 9.07 -8.63 -9.33
C GLY A 111 8.86 -7.61 -10.45
N LEU A 112 8.15 -8.00 -11.51
CA LEU A 112 7.83 -7.10 -12.64
C LEU A 112 6.97 -5.92 -12.19
N GLY A 113 5.98 -6.15 -11.32
CA GLY A 113 5.15 -5.10 -10.73
C GLY A 113 5.98 -4.12 -9.92
N SER A 114 6.88 -4.61 -9.06
CA SER A 114 7.77 -3.76 -8.25
C SER A 114 8.70 -2.90 -9.12
N VAL A 115 9.26 -3.48 -10.19
CA VAL A 115 10.11 -2.75 -11.15
C VAL A 115 9.29 -1.73 -11.93
N ALA A 116 8.11 -2.11 -12.44
CA ALA A 116 7.23 -1.22 -13.17
C ALA A 116 6.79 -0.03 -12.30
N THR A 117 6.39 -0.28 -11.06
CA THR A 117 6.08 0.76 -10.08
C THR A 117 7.29 1.67 -9.84
N ALA A 118 8.47 1.12 -9.59
CA ALA A 118 9.67 1.93 -9.40
C ALA A 118 10.00 2.78 -10.63
N MET A 119 9.85 2.25 -11.85
CA MET A 119 10.09 3.00 -13.09
C MET A 119 9.09 4.14 -13.30
N TRP A 120 7.79 3.89 -13.10
CA TRP A 120 6.73 4.86 -13.34
C TRP A 120 6.64 5.95 -12.28
N THR A 121 7.24 5.74 -11.10
CA THR A 121 7.26 6.70 -10.00
C THR A 121 8.45 7.64 -10.04
N MET A 122 9.48 7.33 -10.83
CA MET A 122 10.62 8.22 -11.02
C MET A 122 10.19 9.45 -11.83
N PRO A 123 10.69 10.65 -11.48
CA PRO A 123 10.49 11.83 -12.29
C PRO A 123 11.14 11.64 -13.67
N THR A 124 10.53 12.27 -14.68
CA THR A 124 10.97 12.20 -16.09
C THR A 124 11.05 13.61 -16.68
N GLY A 125 11.78 13.76 -17.78
CA GLY A 125 11.95 15.03 -18.49
C GLY A 125 13.40 15.54 -18.51
N ASP A 126 13.66 16.54 -19.35
CA ASP A 126 15.02 17.03 -19.65
C ASP A 126 15.76 17.52 -18.40
N GLY A 127 15.04 18.13 -17.45
CA GLY A 127 15.61 18.61 -16.18
C GLY A 127 16.12 17.52 -15.24
N TRP A 128 15.77 16.24 -15.47
CA TRP A 128 16.18 15.11 -14.62
C TRP A 128 17.29 14.25 -15.26
N THR A 129 17.67 14.55 -16.50
CA THR A 129 18.66 13.78 -17.27
C THR A 129 20.06 13.82 -16.62
N ASP A 130 20.47 14.96 -16.09
CA ASP A 130 21.75 15.13 -15.40
C ASP A 130 21.82 14.42 -14.03
N MET A 131 20.65 14.08 -13.45
CA MET A 131 20.58 13.39 -12.16
C MET A 131 20.46 11.87 -12.29
N LEU A 132 20.50 11.31 -13.50
CA LEU A 132 20.35 9.87 -13.77
C LEU A 132 21.19 8.94 -12.86
N PRO A 133 22.45 9.26 -12.51
CA PRO A 133 23.25 8.42 -11.61
C PRO A 133 22.68 8.29 -10.19
N LEU A 134 21.93 9.30 -9.72
CA LEU A 134 21.27 9.29 -8.41
C LEU A 134 19.93 8.54 -8.44
N HIS A 135 19.22 8.60 -9.58
CA HIS A 135 17.92 7.96 -9.77
C HIS A 135 18.02 6.44 -9.86
N ARG A 136 19.09 5.91 -10.48
CA ARG A 136 19.25 4.45 -10.68
C ARG A 136 19.34 3.66 -9.36
N PRO A 137 20.20 4.02 -8.38
CA PRO A 137 20.22 3.36 -7.07
C PRO A 137 18.90 3.51 -6.33
N TRP A 138 18.24 4.66 -6.46
CA TRP A 138 16.96 4.90 -5.82
C TRP A 138 15.85 4.02 -6.39
N MET A 139 15.73 3.94 -7.71
CA MET A 139 14.81 3.04 -8.40
C MET A 139 15.04 1.58 -8.00
N ALA A 140 16.31 1.14 -7.95
CA ALA A 140 16.65 -0.21 -7.48
C ALA A 140 16.21 -0.43 -6.02
N THR A 141 16.37 0.58 -5.17
CA THR A 141 15.96 0.54 -3.75
C THR A 141 14.44 0.46 -3.62
N VAL A 142 13.69 1.25 -4.37
CA VAL A 142 12.21 1.23 -4.38
C VAL A 142 11.69 -0.13 -4.86
N ALA A 143 12.25 -0.66 -5.95
CA ALA A 143 11.88 -1.97 -6.47
C ALA A 143 12.20 -3.09 -5.46
N ALA A 144 13.40 -3.07 -4.87
CA ALA A 144 13.81 -4.04 -3.87
C ALA A 144 12.93 -3.97 -2.61
N ALA A 145 12.69 -2.78 -2.07
CA ALA A 145 11.86 -2.59 -0.88
C ALA A 145 10.40 -3.02 -1.12
N SER A 146 9.84 -2.71 -2.29
CA SER A 146 8.51 -3.17 -2.70
C SER A 146 8.43 -4.70 -2.68
N LEU A 147 9.40 -5.37 -3.30
CA LEU A 147 9.44 -6.83 -3.36
C LEU A 147 9.65 -7.46 -1.97
N ILE A 148 10.53 -6.87 -1.15
CA ILE A 148 10.78 -7.32 0.23
C ILE A 148 9.51 -7.19 1.07
N ASN A 149 8.78 -6.08 0.98
CA ASN A 149 7.51 -5.91 1.70
C ASN A 149 6.45 -6.91 1.24
N VAL A 150 6.32 -7.11 -0.08
CA VAL A 150 5.40 -8.10 -0.64
C VAL A 150 5.74 -9.48 -0.10
N TRP A 151 7.04 -9.79 0.01
CA TRP A 151 7.50 -11.03 0.60
C TRP A 151 7.24 -11.17 2.09
N SER A 152 7.48 -10.13 2.85
CA SER A 152 7.21 -10.08 4.27
C SER A 152 5.73 -10.36 4.57
N LEU A 153 4.81 -9.68 3.87
CA LEU A 153 3.38 -9.84 4.10
C LEU A 153 2.83 -11.16 3.52
N ASP A 154 3.33 -11.62 2.38
CA ASP A 154 2.97 -12.96 1.88
C ASP A 154 3.44 -14.07 2.83
N ARG A 155 4.64 -13.93 3.41
CA ARG A 155 5.12 -14.84 4.45
C ARG A 155 4.17 -14.83 5.64
N MET A 156 3.79 -13.67 6.17
CA MET A 156 2.84 -13.58 7.28
C MET A 156 1.51 -14.28 6.94
N ARG A 157 0.97 -14.00 5.75
CA ARG A 157 -0.27 -14.62 5.24
C ARG A 157 -0.17 -16.15 5.24
N ARG A 158 0.94 -16.71 4.75
CA ARG A 158 1.19 -18.17 4.73
C ARG A 158 1.31 -18.81 6.12
N HIS A 159 1.63 -18.03 7.15
CA HIS A 159 1.77 -18.50 8.54
C HIS A 159 0.53 -18.14 9.40
N GLY A 160 -0.64 -18.06 8.78
CA GLY A 160 -1.91 -17.87 9.49
C GLY A 160 -2.19 -16.43 9.96
N ALA A 161 -1.43 -15.44 9.49
CA ALA A 161 -1.69 -14.02 9.74
C ALA A 161 -2.44 -13.30 8.60
N SER A 162 -3.16 -14.05 7.76
CA SER A 162 -3.91 -13.50 6.61
C SER A 162 -4.91 -12.41 6.99
N SER A 163 -5.60 -12.58 8.12
CA SER A 163 -6.61 -11.63 8.59
C SER A 163 -6.05 -10.29 9.02
N TRP A 164 -4.74 -10.19 9.29
CA TRP A 164 -4.13 -8.93 9.74
C TRP A 164 -2.90 -8.44 8.96
N SER A 165 -2.51 -9.12 7.88
CA SER A 165 -1.49 -8.60 6.96
C SER A 165 -1.88 -7.24 6.37
N LEU A 166 -3.18 -7.00 6.13
CA LEU A 166 -3.67 -5.68 5.68
C LEU A 166 -3.53 -4.59 6.74
N TRP A 167 -3.58 -4.92 8.04
CA TRP A 167 -3.31 -3.94 9.10
C TRP A 167 -1.84 -3.52 9.11
N VAL A 168 -0.92 -4.44 8.82
CA VAL A 168 0.50 -4.10 8.64
C VAL A 168 0.69 -3.23 7.40
N GLY A 169 0.02 -3.55 6.29
CA GLY A 169 0.00 -2.71 5.09
C GLY A 169 -0.55 -1.31 5.37
N LEU A 170 -1.65 -1.21 6.13
CA LEU A 170 -2.25 0.04 6.54
C LEU A 170 -1.30 0.89 7.39
N ALA A 171 -0.63 0.29 8.38
CA ALA A 171 0.39 0.98 9.16
C ALA A 171 1.53 1.52 8.27
N GLY A 172 1.94 0.71 7.28
CA GLY A 172 2.93 1.10 6.28
C GLY A 172 2.53 2.24 5.35
N LEU A 173 1.23 2.56 5.22
CA LEU A 173 0.77 3.72 4.46
C LEU A 173 0.89 5.03 5.25
N VAL A 174 0.87 4.99 6.58
CA VAL A 174 0.82 6.20 7.41
C VAL A 174 2.06 7.09 7.19
N ALA A 175 3.25 6.51 7.22
CA ALA A 175 4.49 7.25 7.04
C ALA A 175 4.61 7.92 5.64
N PRO A 176 4.34 7.21 4.52
CA PRO A 176 4.22 7.83 3.21
C PRO A 176 3.14 8.92 3.13
N THR A 177 2.02 8.79 3.86
CA THR A 177 1.00 9.85 3.94
C THR A 177 1.52 11.11 4.59
N LEU A 178 2.29 10.98 5.69
CA LEU A 178 2.90 12.13 6.36
C LEU A 178 3.91 12.83 5.44
N LEU A 179 4.74 12.05 4.74
CA LEU A 179 5.67 12.58 3.74
C LEU A 179 4.93 13.27 2.59
N ALA A 180 3.81 12.70 2.13
CA ALA A 180 2.98 13.32 1.11
C ALA A 180 2.36 14.64 1.59
N ALA A 181 1.90 14.69 2.84
CA ALA A 181 1.32 15.87 3.45
C ALA A 181 2.32 17.03 3.58
N SER A 182 3.60 16.73 3.84
CA SER A 182 4.65 17.77 3.86
C SER A 182 5.13 18.16 2.45
N ALA A 183 5.02 17.28 1.45
CA ALA A 183 5.52 17.52 0.10
C ALA A 183 4.49 18.18 -0.84
N TYR A 184 3.29 17.59 -0.95
CA TYR A 184 2.32 17.95 -1.98
C TYR A 184 0.88 17.54 -1.61
N GLY A 185 -0.02 18.52 -1.49
CA GLY A 185 -1.40 18.31 -1.05
C GLY A 185 -2.21 17.32 -1.90
N GLY A 186 -2.03 17.31 -3.22
CA GLY A 186 -2.71 16.34 -4.10
C GLY A 186 -2.29 14.89 -3.81
N LEU A 187 -1.00 14.65 -3.54
CA LEU A 187 -0.49 13.34 -3.15
C LEU A 187 -1.01 12.94 -1.77
N ALA A 188 -1.10 13.89 -0.84
CA ALA A 188 -1.62 13.66 0.51
C ALA A 188 -3.08 13.18 0.47
N GLU A 189 -3.92 13.80 -0.34
CA GLU A 189 -5.34 13.43 -0.47
C GLU A 189 -5.55 12.04 -1.09
N TRP A 190 -4.69 11.62 -2.04
CA TRP A 190 -4.67 10.23 -2.51
C TRP A 190 -4.34 9.27 -1.39
N MET A 191 -3.36 9.63 -0.59
CA MET A 191 -2.90 8.78 0.49
C MET A 191 -3.94 8.64 1.59
N VAL A 192 -4.69 9.70 1.88
CA VAL A 192 -5.89 9.63 2.72
C VAL A 192 -6.92 8.68 2.11
N SER A 193 -7.18 8.78 0.80
CA SER A 193 -8.13 7.90 0.12
C SER A 193 -7.69 6.43 0.15
N GLY A 194 -6.40 6.17 -0.09
CA GLY A 194 -5.78 4.86 0.01
C GLY A 194 -5.78 4.30 1.43
N LEU A 195 -5.54 5.13 2.45
CA LEU A 195 -5.65 4.76 3.85
C LEU A 195 -7.07 4.33 4.21
N VAL A 196 -8.07 5.14 3.88
CA VAL A 196 -9.48 4.87 4.19
C VAL A 196 -9.97 3.63 3.46
N SER A 197 -9.66 3.50 2.17
CA SER A 197 -10.00 2.32 1.39
C SER A 197 -9.36 1.05 1.98
N THR A 198 -8.05 1.11 2.28
CA THR A 198 -7.33 -0.01 2.92
C THR A 198 -7.93 -0.36 4.27
N PHE A 199 -8.31 0.62 5.08
CA PHE A 199 -8.94 0.41 6.39
C PHE A 199 -10.24 -0.38 6.28
N VAL A 200 -11.14 0.00 5.35
CA VAL A 200 -12.40 -0.73 5.12
C VAL A 200 -12.13 -2.18 4.74
N PHE A 201 -11.20 -2.45 3.83
CA PHE A 201 -10.84 -3.82 3.45
C PHE A 201 -10.10 -4.59 4.56
N ALA A 202 -9.30 -3.92 5.41
CA ALA A 202 -8.65 -4.54 6.55
C ALA A 202 -9.65 -4.97 7.62
N VAL A 203 -10.66 -4.14 7.90
CA VAL A 203 -11.79 -4.50 8.77
C VAL A 203 -12.55 -5.70 8.17
N ALA A 204 -12.85 -5.66 6.87
CA ALA A 204 -13.53 -6.75 6.18
C ALA A 204 -12.73 -8.07 6.26
N ALA A 205 -11.40 -8.03 6.07
CA ALA A 205 -10.54 -9.21 6.15
C ALA A 205 -10.50 -9.84 7.57
N VAL A 206 -10.67 -9.04 8.62
CA VAL A 206 -10.81 -9.56 10.00
C VAL A 206 -12.19 -10.17 10.23
N LEU A 207 -13.24 -9.52 9.75
CA LEU A 207 -14.62 -10.00 9.92
C LEU A 207 -14.95 -11.21 9.03
N MET A 208 -14.22 -11.39 7.93
CA MET A 208 -14.38 -12.47 6.97
C MET A 208 -13.06 -13.24 6.81
N PRO A 209 -12.60 -13.97 7.85
CA PRO A 209 -11.28 -14.60 7.87
C PRO A 209 -11.09 -15.68 6.79
N GLU A 210 -12.18 -16.30 6.33
CA GLU A 210 -12.20 -17.27 5.23
C GLU A 210 -12.10 -16.61 3.84
N SER A 211 -12.16 -15.28 3.78
CA SER A 211 -12.11 -14.53 2.52
C SER A 211 -10.69 -14.28 2.05
N THR A 212 -10.51 -14.21 0.73
CA THR A 212 -9.22 -13.89 0.11
C THR A 212 -8.95 -12.39 0.03
N ILE A 213 -9.80 -11.52 0.59
CA ILE A 213 -9.66 -10.05 0.63
C ILE A 213 -8.27 -9.62 1.13
N GLY A 214 -7.67 -10.36 2.07
CA GLY A 214 -6.31 -10.12 2.56
C GLY A 214 -5.25 -10.01 1.46
N LYS A 215 -5.46 -10.64 0.28
CA LYS A 215 -4.58 -10.57 -0.90
C LYS A 215 -4.56 -9.19 -1.59
N LEU A 216 -5.28 -8.20 -1.07
CA LEU A 216 -5.18 -6.79 -1.49
C LEU A 216 -3.82 -6.15 -1.12
N PHE A 217 -3.06 -6.71 -0.17
CA PHE A 217 -1.84 -6.10 0.36
C PHE A 217 -0.80 -5.64 -0.69
N PRO A 218 -0.61 -6.29 -1.87
CA PRO A 218 0.33 -5.79 -2.87
C PRO A 218 -0.02 -4.38 -3.37
N ALA A 219 -1.31 -4.07 -3.58
CA ALA A 219 -1.72 -2.74 -4.04
C ALA A 219 -1.34 -1.66 -3.03
N VAL A 220 -1.58 -1.96 -1.75
CA VAL A 220 -1.27 -1.09 -0.60
C VAL A 220 0.23 -0.84 -0.51
N LEU A 221 1.05 -1.90 -0.63
CA LEU A 221 2.50 -1.79 -0.53
C LEU A 221 3.12 -1.05 -1.73
N LEU A 222 2.63 -1.31 -2.94
CA LEU A 222 3.11 -0.63 -4.14
C LEU A 222 2.72 0.85 -4.13
N LEU A 223 1.55 1.20 -3.60
CA LEU A 223 1.18 2.60 -3.35
C LEU A 223 2.13 3.25 -2.34
N ALA A 224 2.38 2.60 -1.19
CA ALA A 224 3.30 3.12 -0.17
C ALA A 224 4.70 3.40 -0.76
N ALA A 225 5.22 2.47 -1.55
CA ALA A 225 6.52 2.62 -2.21
C ALA A 225 6.50 3.76 -3.24
N SER A 226 5.43 3.87 -4.02
CA SER A 226 5.23 4.93 -5.01
C SER A 226 5.22 6.29 -4.38
N THR A 227 4.39 6.48 -3.36
CA THR A 227 4.28 7.74 -2.63
C THR A 227 5.58 8.11 -1.94
N THR A 228 6.32 7.14 -1.40
CA THR A 228 7.63 7.44 -0.81
C THR A 228 8.64 7.87 -1.86
N ALA A 229 8.64 7.20 -3.01
CA ALA A 229 9.51 7.55 -4.14
C ALA A 229 9.18 8.95 -4.67
N THR A 230 7.91 9.22 -4.95
CA THR A 230 7.42 10.51 -5.45
C THR A 230 7.62 11.61 -4.40
N GLY A 231 7.20 11.38 -3.16
CA GLY A 231 7.32 12.33 -2.05
C GLY A 231 8.75 12.84 -1.88
N ARG A 232 9.76 11.95 -1.94
CA ARG A 232 11.17 12.35 -1.92
C ARG A 232 11.56 13.39 -2.97
N PHE A 233 10.98 13.33 -4.17
CA PHE A 233 11.30 14.28 -5.24
C PHE A 233 10.52 15.58 -5.16
N TYR A 234 9.39 15.58 -4.44
CA TYR A 234 8.56 16.77 -4.23
C TYR A 234 8.83 17.46 -2.88
N THR A 235 9.53 16.81 -1.94
CA THR A 235 9.98 17.47 -0.71
C THR A 235 11.11 18.45 -1.01
N TYR A 236 10.97 19.69 -0.53
CA TYR A 236 12.06 20.68 -0.49
C TYR A 236 13.05 20.42 0.66
N GLU A 237 12.67 19.58 1.62
CA GLU A 237 13.51 19.18 2.75
C GLU A 237 14.35 17.95 2.42
N ASP A 238 15.67 18.08 2.57
CA ASP A 238 16.63 16.99 2.40
C ASP A 238 16.65 16.10 3.65
N HIS A 239 15.65 15.23 3.76
CA HIS A 239 15.64 14.24 4.84
C HIS A 239 16.75 13.19 4.66
N PRO A 240 17.28 12.61 5.75
CA PRO A 240 18.37 11.65 5.65
C PRO A 240 17.91 10.34 4.98
N THR A 241 18.78 9.73 4.16
CA THR A 241 18.48 8.52 3.38
C THR A 241 17.94 7.36 4.22
N TRP A 242 18.39 7.21 5.47
CA TRP A 242 17.90 6.16 6.37
C TRP A 242 16.41 6.33 6.70
N LEU A 243 15.89 7.56 6.74
CA LEU A 243 14.47 7.83 7.01
C LEU A 243 13.62 7.30 5.87
N TYR A 244 13.97 7.61 4.62
CA TYR A 244 13.26 7.06 3.47
C TYR A 244 13.38 5.53 3.40
N GLY A 245 14.52 4.96 3.76
CA GLY A 245 14.67 3.50 3.90
C GLY A 245 13.73 2.91 4.94
N LEU A 246 13.57 3.58 6.08
CA LEU A 246 12.65 3.18 7.15
C LEU A 246 11.19 3.27 6.71
N ILE A 247 10.80 4.35 6.03
CA ILE A 247 9.46 4.52 5.44
C ILE A 247 9.18 3.41 4.43
N LEU A 248 10.11 3.16 3.50
CA LEU A 248 9.98 2.13 2.48
C LEU A 248 9.87 0.72 3.08
N LEU A 249 10.62 0.40 4.13
CA LEU A 249 10.67 -0.94 4.72
C LEU A 249 9.81 -1.11 5.97
N MET A 250 9.00 -0.11 6.33
CA MET A 250 8.17 -0.15 7.54
C MET A 250 7.31 -1.42 7.66
N PRO A 251 6.59 -1.88 6.62
CA PRO A 251 5.84 -3.14 6.70
C PRO A 251 6.71 -4.34 7.04
N THR A 252 7.92 -4.40 6.47
CA THR A 252 8.91 -5.45 6.76
C THR A 252 9.40 -5.37 8.20
N CYS A 253 9.75 -4.18 8.69
CA CYS A 253 10.15 -3.99 10.09
C CYS A 253 9.07 -4.45 11.08
N VAL A 254 7.80 -4.18 10.78
CA VAL A 254 6.66 -4.64 11.59
C VAL A 254 6.45 -6.15 11.50
N SER A 255 6.78 -6.77 10.36
CA SER A 255 6.63 -8.23 10.15
C SER A 255 7.74 -9.08 10.80
N ILE A 256 8.93 -8.52 11.04
CA ILE A 256 10.06 -9.28 11.61
C ILE A 256 9.74 -9.88 12.98
N PRO A 257 9.17 -9.12 13.94
CA PRO A 257 8.73 -9.69 15.22
C PRO A 257 7.73 -10.83 15.07
N ASP A 258 6.83 -10.75 14.07
CA ASP A 258 5.85 -11.81 13.81
C ASP A 258 6.50 -13.15 13.48
N ALA A 259 7.59 -13.12 12.71
CA ALA A 259 8.36 -14.30 12.38
C ALA A 259 8.96 -15.00 13.61
N TRP A 260 9.37 -14.23 14.63
CA TRP A 260 9.95 -14.76 15.86
C TRP A 260 8.90 -15.19 16.87
N LEU A 261 7.72 -14.57 16.82
CA LEU A 261 6.59 -14.84 17.71
C LEU A 261 5.57 -15.82 17.11
N ARG A 262 5.92 -16.53 16.03
CA ARG A 262 5.01 -17.43 15.30
C ARG A 262 4.33 -18.49 16.19
N GLU A 263 5.03 -18.94 17.24
CA GLU A 263 4.56 -19.98 18.18
C GLU A 263 3.78 -19.38 19.37
N ARG A 264 3.68 -18.05 19.45
CA ARG A 264 2.93 -17.34 20.48
C ARG A 264 1.49 -17.10 20.04
N SER A 265 0.64 -16.75 21.00
CA SER A 265 -0.75 -16.41 20.72
C SER A 265 -0.86 -15.20 19.78
N THR A 266 -1.92 -15.15 18.97
CA THR A 266 -2.22 -14.04 18.05
C THR A 266 -2.23 -12.70 18.78
N MET A 267 -2.72 -12.66 20.01
CA MET A 267 -2.75 -11.44 20.82
C MET A 267 -1.33 -10.89 21.08
N VAL A 268 -0.35 -11.74 21.40
CA VAL A 268 1.04 -11.32 21.62
C VAL A 268 1.68 -10.83 20.33
N ARG A 269 1.43 -11.54 19.22
CA ARG A 269 1.93 -11.18 17.89
C ARG A 269 1.42 -9.79 17.46
N VAL A 270 0.11 -9.57 17.56
CA VAL A 270 -0.54 -8.28 17.22
C VAL A 270 -0.07 -7.17 18.15
N SER A 271 -0.03 -7.40 19.46
CA SER A 271 0.41 -6.37 20.42
C SER A 271 1.85 -5.93 20.15
N THR A 272 2.74 -6.88 19.84
CA THR A 272 4.14 -6.57 19.50
C THR A 272 4.22 -5.78 18.19
N ALA A 273 3.46 -6.18 17.16
CA ALA A 273 3.41 -5.46 15.89
C ALA A 273 2.90 -4.02 16.07
N VAL A 274 1.89 -3.80 16.92
CA VAL A 274 1.38 -2.46 17.25
C VAL A 274 2.46 -1.62 17.93
N VAL A 275 3.14 -2.15 18.95
CA VAL A 275 4.22 -1.42 19.64
C VAL A 275 5.32 -1.03 18.65
N VAL A 276 5.76 -1.96 17.81
CA VAL A 276 6.80 -1.68 16.79
C VAL A 276 6.31 -0.64 15.78
N ALA A 277 5.08 -0.75 15.29
CA ALA A 277 4.51 0.23 14.36
C ALA A 277 4.43 1.63 14.98
N VAL A 278 3.95 1.74 16.24
CA VAL A 278 3.86 3.02 16.96
C VAL A 278 5.25 3.63 17.17
N LEU A 279 6.23 2.85 17.59
CA LEU A 279 7.60 3.35 17.76
C LEU A 279 8.20 3.84 16.44
N LEU A 280 8.04 3.07 15.36
CA LEU A 280 8.51 3.47 14.03
C LEU A 280 7.83 4.75 13.54
N LEU A 281 6.51 4.83 13.68
CA LEU A 281 5.75 6.02 13.29
C LEU A 281 6.09 7.25 14.13
N ALA A 282 6.34 7.08 15.43
CA ALA A 282 6.76 8.18 16.30
C ALA A 282 8.13 8.71 15.88
N VAL A 283 9.10 7.81 15.59
CA VAL A 283 10.41 8.20 15.08
C VAL A 283 10.28 8.88 13.72
N ILE A 284 9.53 8.30 12.77
CA ILE A 284 9.34 8.89 11.44
C ILE A 284 8.67 10.26 11.55
N GLY A 285 7.58 10.36 12.32
CA GLY A 285 6.84 11.61 12.53
C GLY A 285 7.70 12.69 13.17
N TRP A 286 8.56 12.34 14.13
CA TRP A 286 9.51 13.29 14.72
C TRP A 286 10.49 13.85 13.67
N PHE A 287 11.04 13.01 12.80
CA PHE A 287 11.99 13.47 11.78
C PHE A 287 11.34 14.15 10.58
N LEU A 288 10.05 13.93 10.33
CA LEU A 288 9.31 14.61 9.24
C LEU A 288 8.63 15.91 9.70
N LEU A 289 8.19 15.99 10.97
CA LEU A 289 7.32 17.05 11.45
C LEU A 289 7.78 17.68 12.78
N GLY A 290 8.86 17.19 13.38
CA GLY A 290 9.32 17.67 14.69
C GLY A 290 9.63 19.16 14.69
N ASP A 291 10.37 19.62 13.67
CA ASP A 291 10.76 21.03 13.57
C ASP A 291 9.56 21.93 13.25
N SER A 292 8.57 21.46 12.49
CA SER A 292 7.36 22.23 12.17
C SER A 292 6.33 22.27 13.32
N LEU A 293 6.33 21.26 14.20
CA LEU A 293 5.42 21.18 15.35
C LEU A 293 5.99 21.79 16.63
N PHE A 294 7.32 21.79 16.80
CA PHE A 294 7.99 22.20 18.03
C PHE A 294 9.04 23.30 17.84
N GLY A 295 9.27 23.76 16.61
CA GLY A 295 10.06 24.97 16.35
C GLY A 295 9.38 26.20 16.92
N GLU A 296 10.18 27.13 17.46
CA GLU A 296 9.67 28.47 17.75
C GLU A 296 9.17 29.09 16.43
N PRO A 297 7.97 29.73 16.41
CA PRO A 297 7.50 30.39 15.21
C PRO A 297 8.47 31.50 14.84
N THR A 298 9.31 31.27 13.83
CA THR A 298 10.13 32.31 13.23
C THR A 298 9.20 33.28 12.52
N GLU A 299 9.36 34.59 12.72
CA GLU A 299 8.49 35.67 12.21
C GLU A 299 8.35 35.75 10.68
N GLU A 300 8.93 34.80 9.94
CA GLU A 300 8.86 34.70 8.49
C GLU A 300 7.89 33.59 8.08
N TRP A 301 6.58 33.85 8.22
CA TRP A 301 5.49 33.15 7.52
C TRP A 301 4.62 34.19 6.81
#